data_AF-A0A3G9GVC2-F1
#
_entry.id   AF-A0A3G9GVC2-F1
#
_cell.length_a   1.000
_cell.length_b   1.000
_cell.length_c   1.000
_cell.angle_alpha   90.00
_cell.angle_beta   90.00
_cell.angle_gamma   90.00
#
_symmetry.space_group_name_H-M   'P 1'
#
loop_
_entity.id
_entity.type
_entity.pdbx_description
1 polymer ?
#
loop_
_entity_poly.entity_id
_entity_poly.type
_entity_poly.pdbx_seq_one_letter_code
_entity_poly.pdbx_strand_id
1 'polypeptide(L)' 'MNEVSRLYPAAIIRYRDGTVTQISMEWFDKMANEDVELLHYAICFHYKDEEREPISFAYGTKEELEEGITSLVEQLDL' A
#
# COMPACT_ATOMS: atom_id res chain seq x y z
N MET A 1 -9.13 15.69 -4.69
CA MET A 1 -8.71 14.48 -5.44
C MET A 1 -7.99 14.75 -6.76
N ASN A 2 -8.11 15.92 -7.41
CA ASN A 2 -7.51 16.16 -8.74
C ASN A 2 -5.98 16.07 -8.84
N GLU A 3 -5.27 16.03 -7.71
CA GLU A 3 -3.80 15.93 -7.64
C GLU A 3 -3.29 14.50 -7.43
N VAL A 4 -4.17 13.55 -7.10
CA VAL A 4 -3.78 12.15 -6.89
C VAL A 4 -3.75 11.46 -8.25
N SER A 5 -2.63 10.83 -8.58
CA SER A 5 -2.46 10.03 -9.79
C SER A 5 -2.90 8.58 -9.57
N ARG A 6 -2.61 8.02 -8.38
CA ARG A 6 -2.96 6.64 -8.02
C ARG A 6 -3.30 6.55 -6.53
N LEU A 7 -4.31 5.74 -6.24
CA LEU A 7 -4.71 5.31 -4.91
C LEU A 7 -4.87 3.80 -4.95
N TYR A 8 -4.08 3.06 -4.16
CA TYR A 8 -4.14 1.60 -4.19
C TYR A 8 -3.64 0.97 -2.88
N PRO A 9 -4.16 -0.22 -2.53
CA PRO A 9 -3.61 -1.02 -1.43
C PRO A 9 -2.31 -1.72 -1.86
N ALA A 10 -1.36 -1.84 -0.93
CA ALA A 10 -0.07 -2.47 -1.14
C ALA A 10 0.41 -3.23 0.11
N ALA A 11 1.28 -4.22 -0.10
CA ALA A 11 2.15 -4.74 0.94
C ALA A 11 3.47 -3.97 0.93
N ILE A 12 3.91 -3.54 2.11
CA ILE A 12 5.27 -3.05 2.33
C ILE A 12 6.11 -4.24 2.74
N ILE A 13 7.07 -4.60 1.89
CA ILE A 13 7.94 -5.75 2.09
C ILE A 13 9.39 -5.32 2.26
N ARG A 14 10.18 -6.19 2.87
CA ARG A 14 11.63 -6.10 2.94
C ARG A 14 12.25 -7.34 2.29
N TYR A 15 13.17 -7.10 1.36
CA TYR A 15 14.02 -8.16 0.81
C TYR A 15 15.20 -8.46 1.75
N ARG A 16 15.83 -9.64 1.58
CA ARG A 16 17.04 -10.03 2.35
C ARG A 16 18.18 -9.00 2.31
N ASP A 17 18.30 -8.26 1.21
CA ASP A 17 19.34 -7.23 1.05
C ASP A 17 19.05 -5.95 1.84
N GLY A 18 17.91 -5.89 2.55
CA GLY A 18 17.47 -4.74 3.34
C GLY A 18 16.62 -3.75 2.55
N THR A 19 16.42 -3.95 1.25
CA THR A 19 15.58 -3.09 0.41
C THR A 19 14.13 -3.18 0.87
N VAL A 20 13.55 -2.04 1.23
CA VAL A 20 12.13 -1.92 1.57
C VAL A 20 11.39 -1.32 0.39
N THR A 21 10.31 -1.96 -0.04
CA THR A 21 9.50 -1.46 -1.15
C THR A 21 8.03 -1.81 -0.97
N GLN A 22 7.18 -1.14 -1.75
CA GLN A 22 5.75 -1.40 -1.85
C GLN A 22 5.47 -2.27 -3.08
N ILE A 23 4.62 -3.30 -2.91
CA ILE A 23 4.13 -4.11 -4.01
C ILE A 23 2.61 -4.26 -3.92
N SER A 24 1.95 -4.38 -5.06
CA SER A 24 0.50 -4.60 -5.10
C SER A 24 0.15 -5.91 -4.41
N MET A 25 -1.04 -5.96 -3.79
CA MET A 25 -1.49 -7.14 -3.05
C MET A 25 -1.56 -8.42 -3.91
N GLU A 26 -2.01 -8.30 -5.16
CA GLU A 26 -2.08 -9.43 -6.09
C GLU A 26 -0.71 -10.06 -6.40
N TRP A 27 0.35 -9.24 -6.36
CA TRP A 27 1.72 -9.72 -6.56
C TRP A 27 2.27 -10.35 -5.28
N PHE A 28 2.01 -9.74 -4.13
CA PHE A 28 2.40 -10.30 -2.83
C PHE A 28 1.85 -11.72 -2.64
N ASP A 29 0.56 -11.94 -2.97
CA ASP A 29 -0.08 -13.26 -2.87
C ASP A 29 0.57 -14.31 -3.80
N LYS A 30 1.21 -13.89 -4.90
CA LYS A 30 1.92 -14.77 -5.85
C LYS A 30 3.38 -15.02 -5.47
N MET A 31 3.97 -14.19 -4.62
CA MET A 31 5.38 -14.29 -4.19
C MET A 31 5.61 -15.33 -3.08
N ALA A 32 4.72 -16.32 -2.92
CA ALA A 32 4.80 -17.37 -1.89
C ALA A 32 6.12 -18.17 -1.86
N ASN A 33 6.97 -18.04 -2.89
CA ASN A 33 8.26 -18.71 -3.01
C ASN A 33 9.48 -17.76 -2.88
N GLU A 34 9.27 -16.45 -2.73
CA GLU A 34 10.37 -15.49 -2.57
C GLU A 34 10.67 -15.24 -1.10
N ASP A 35 11.95 -15.02 -0.77
CA ASP A 35 12.37 -14.71 0.59
C ASP A 35 12.20 -13.22 0.88
N VAL A 36 10.94 -12.86 1.11
CA VAL A 36 10.50 -11.50 1.43
C VAL A 36 9.81 -11.48 2.79
N GLU A 37 10.17 -10.50 3.61
CA GLU A 37 9.53 -10.24 4.91
C GLU A 37 8.41 -9.21 4.69
N LEU A 38 7.17 -9.58 4.99
CA LEU A 38 6.09 -8.61 5.07
C LEU A 38 6.29 -7.74 6.32
N LEU A 39 6.41 -6.43 6.13
CA LEU A 39 6.44 -5.48 7.24
C LEU A 39 5.02 -5.08 7.62
N HIS A 40 4.31 -4.43 6.70
CA HIS A 40 2.98 -3.85 6.93
C HIS A 40 2.13 -3.89 5.67
N TYR A 41 0.81 -3.79 5.83
CA TYR A 41 -0.11 -3.46 4.76
C TYR A 41 -0.23 -1.94 4.65
N ALA A 42 -0.59 -1.38 3.49
CA ALA A 42 -0.75 0.06 3.36
C ALA A 42 -1.76 0.49 2.29
N ILE A 43 -2.37 1.66 2.49
CA ILE A 43 -3.02 2.43 1.42
C ILE A 43 -2.01 3.47 0.94
N CYS A 44 -1.64 3.41 -0.34
CA CYS A 44 -0.66 4.30 -0.95
C CYS A 44 -1.32 5.35 -1.84
N PHE A 45 -0.89 6.60 -1.67
CA PHE A 45 -1.29 7.77 -2.44
C PHE A 45 -0.09 8.26 -3.24
N HIS A 46 -0.20 8.19 -4.56
CA HIS A 46 0.75 8.81 -5.47
C HIS A 46 0.13 10.07 -6.03
N TYR A 47 0.91 11.14 -6.07
CA TYR A 47 0.50 12.40 -6.66
C TYR A 47 0.82 12.43 -8.16
N LYS A 48 0.17 13.34 -8.88
CA LYS A 48 0.49 13.65 -10.28
C LYS A 48 1.81 14.41 -10.39
N ASP A 49 2.14 15.15 -9.35
CA ASP A 49 3.45 15.76 -9.18
C ASP A 49 4.43 14.67 -8.73
N GLU A 50 5.38 14.33 -9.60
CA GLU A 50 6.40 13.31 -9.35
C GLU A 50 7.46 13.77 -8.33
N GLU A 51 7.58 15.08 -8.08
CA GLU A 51 8.48 15.63 -7.06
C GLU A 51 7.89 15.49 -5.65
N ARG A 52 6.58 15.26 -5.56
CA ARG A 52 5.89 15.08 -4.27
C ARG A 52 6.02 13.64 -3.81
N GLU A 53 6.59 13.47 -2.61
CA GLU A 53 6.73 12.14 -2.01
C GLU A 53 5.36 11.45 -1.85
N PRO A 54 5.27 10.16 -2.22
CA PRO A 54 4.08 9.36 -1.97
C PRO A 54 3.77 9.31 -0.47
N ILE A 55 2.48 9.26 -0.14
CA ILE A 55 2.03 9.04 1.24
C ILE A 55 1.48 7.62 1.35
N SER A 56 1.91 6.89 2.37
CA SER A 56 1.39 5.57 2.70
C SER A 56 0.83 5.57 4.11
N PHE A 57 -0.38 5.04 4.28
CA PHE A 57 -0.96 4.78 5.60
C PHE A 57 -0.79 3.29 5.89
N ALA A 58 0.03 2.95 6.88
CA ALA A 58 0.37 1.58 7.20
C ALA A 58 -0.58 0.95 8.23
N TYR A 59 -0.82 -0.34 8.07
CA TYR A 59 -1.70 -1.20 8.86
C TYR A 59 -0.95 -2.49 9.22
N GLY A 60 -1.17 -3.01 10.41
CA GLY A 60 -0.49 -4.21 10.91
C GLY A 60 -1.04 -5.48 10.29
N THR A 61 -2.34 -5.52 9.99
CA THR A 61 -3.01 -6.67 9.38
C THR A 61 -3.77 -6.32 8.12
N LYS A 62 -4.18 -7.36 7.37
CA LYS A 62 -4.99 -7.19 6.17
C LYS A 62 -6.39 -6.72 6.53
N GLU A 63 -6.94 -7.21 7.64
CA GLU A 63 -8.25 -6.81 8.15
C GLU A 63 -8.27 -5.31 8.51
N GLU A 64 -7.22 -4.81 9.18
CA GLU A 64 -7.09 -3.38 9.48
C GLU A 64 -7.01 -2.52 8.22
N LEU A 65 -6.32 -3.01 7.17
CA LEU A 65 -6.31 -2.36 5.86
C LEU A 65 -7.72 -2.31 5.25
N GLU A 66 -8.47 -3.40 5.29
CA GLU A 66 -9.84 -3.48 4.76
C GLU A 66 -10.81 -2.53 5.51
N GLU A 67 -10.68 -2.44 6.84
CA GLU A 67 -11.40 -1.45 7.65
C GLU A 67 -11.03 -0.01 7.25
N GLY A 68 -9.73 0.25 7.06
CA GLY A 68 -9.23 1.53 6.59
C GLY A 68 -9.78 1.93 5.21
N ILE A 69 -9.84 0.98 4.28
CA ILE A 69 -10.44 1.19 2.95
C ILE A 69 -11.93 1.49 3.09
N THR A 70 -12.65 0.74 3.92
CA THR A 70 -14.09 0.96 4.16
C THR A 70 -14.36 2.36 4.69
N SER A 71 -13.60 2.80 5.70
CA SER A 71 -13.70 4.16 6.23
C SER A 71 -13.34 5.23 5.19
N LEU A 72 -12.37 4.96 4.31
CA LEU A 72 -12.00 5.87 3.22
C LEU A 72 -13.14 6.00 2.20
N VAL A 73 -13.82 4.91 1.86
CA VAL A 73 -14.98 4.92 0.96
C VAL A 73 -16.10 5.78 1.55
N GLU A 74 -16.42 5.60 2.84
CA GLU A 74 -17.43 6.41 3.54
C GLU A 74 -17.11 7.91 3.51
N GLN A 75 -15.82 8.28 3.60
CA GLN A 75 -15.38 9.68 3.55
C GLN A 75 -15.40 10.27 2.14
N LEU A 76 -15.30 9.43 1.11
CA LEU A 76 -15.30 9.85 -0.29
C LEU A 76 -16.71 9.96 -0.89
N ASP A 77 -17.74 9.62 -0.10
CA ASP A 77 -19.16 9.67 -0.51
C ASP A 77 -19.41 8.88 -1.82
N LEU A 78 -18.77 7.70 -1.92
CA LEU A 78 -18.85 6.76 -3.05
C LEU A 78 -19.92 5.68 -2.81
#